data_AF-A0A6M5YY12-F1
#
_entry.id   AF-A0A6M5YY12-F1
#
_cell.length_a   1.000
_cell.length_b   1.000
_cell.length_c   1.000
_cell.angle_alpha   90.00
_cell.angle_beta   90.00
_cell.angle_gamma   90.00
#
_symmetry.space_group_name_H-M   'P 1'
#
loop_
_entity.id
_entity.type
_entity.pdbx_description
1 polymer ?
#
loop_
_entity_poly.entity_id
_entity_poly.type
_entity_poly.pdbx_seq_one_letter_code
_entity_poly.pdbx_strand_id
1 'polypeptide(L)'
;MSDATPTNPDAPKSDEPKGFLEKIGAALPIGLTALATVFAGMSTGALQQAMYWKSQAAQDQSKATNQWTLAGFKVDRALVMQTAAVQLSVSASGRAPEFTPDSSPDQKAAVEWLEGKGPPEVYRRGADAKRREGRVGLPDVSAPLQELLDMIRKRAPEEDVARKAARIPKAEINKAINDAEAENEKITEGDWTPKVDAARKLVADSRKKDADPAKSAAAQASLFELERRRYRSEATLNQEVAALYEARVRTSSAESDKHRSKSEILFIAMLVAQIGGVVSSLALARKNKSALWLFASMVGLAALGVGLYGVLSTLLPN
;
A
#
# COMPACT_ATOMS: atom_id res chain seq x y z
N MET A 1 76.67 41.43 -55.76
CA MET A 1 75.53 41.67 -54.85
C MET A 1 74.56 40.53 -55.08
N SER A 2 74.63 39.52 -54.22
CA SER A 2 73.87 38.28 -54.34
C SER A 2 72.97 38.19 -53.12
N ASP A 3 71.68 38.40 -53.33
CA ASP A 3 70.65 38.30 -52.29
C ASP A 3 70.53 36.85 -51.83
N ALA A 4 70.83 36.62 -50.55
CA ALA A 4 70.55 35.38 -49.85
C ALA A 4 69.13 35.45 -49.29
N THR A 5 68.22 34.66 -49.85
CA THR A 5 66.87 34.46 -49.33
C THR A 5 66.92 33.53 -48.11
N PRO A 6 66.32 33.88 -46.96
CA PRO A 6 66.25 32.99 -45.81
C PRO A 6 65.26 31.87 -46.10
N THR A 7 65.73 30.63 -46.05
CA THR A 7 64.89 29.43 -46.09
C THR A 7 64.15 29.33 -44.75
N ASN A 8 62.83 29.56 -44.79
CA ASN A 8 61.94 29.45 -43.66
C ASN A 8 61.71 27.96 -43.33
N PRO A 9 62.16 27.42 -42.19
CA PRO A 9 62.09 26.00 -41.90
C PRO A 9 60.83 25.67 -41.10
N ASP A 10 59.64 26.05 -41.56
CA ASP A 10 58.39 25.68 -40.91
C ASP A 10 57.26 25.55 -41.93
N ALA A 11 57.41 24.58 -42.85
CA ALA A 11 56.26 24.07 -43.57
C ALA A 11 55.48 23.14 -42.61
N PRO A 12 54.20 23.43 -42.27
CA PRO A 12 53.42 22.57 -41.40
C PRO A 12 53.29 21.21 -42.07
N LYS A 13 53.84 20.17 -41.41
CA LYS A 13 53.67 18.78 -41.85
C LYS A 13 52.16 18.53 -41.98
N SER A 14 51.71 18.21 -43.18
CA SER A 14 50.31 17.88 -43.45
C SER A 14 49.91 16.72 -42.55
N ASP A 15 48.98 16.96 -41.62
CA ASP A 15 48.39 15.93 -40.77
C ASP A 15 47.81 14.83 -41.67
N GLU A 16 48.44 13.66 -41.66
CA GLU A 16 47.91 12.49 -42.36
C GLU A 16 46.47 12.22 -41.87
N PRO A 17 45.54 11.90 -42.79
CA PRO A 17 44.14 11.71 -42.43
C PRO A 17 44.03 10.53 -41.45
N LYS A 18 43.74 10.87 -40.18
CA LYS A 18 43.55 9.90 -39.11
C LYS A 18 42.59 8.81 -39.54
N GLY A 19 43.03 7.55 -39.44
CA GLY A 19 42.25 6.37 -39.80
C GLY A 19 40.95 6.29 -38.99
N PHE A 20 39.91 5.67 -39.57
CA PHE A 20 38.57 5.60 -38.99
C PHE A 20 38.56 5.02 -37.56
N LEU A 21 39.43 4.04 -37.27
CA LEU A 21 39.62 3.46 -35.93
C LEU A 21 40.16 4.46 -34.90
N GLU A 22 40.99 5.42 -35.31
CA GLU A 22 41.47 6.48 -34.42
C GLU A 22 40.39 7.49 -34.06
N LYS A 23 39.50 7.80 -35.00
CA LYS A 23 38.36 8.67 -34.75
C LYS A 23 37.35 8.02 -33.79
N ILE A 24 37.09 6.72 -33.96
CA ILE A 24 36.24 5.95 -33.05
C ILE A 24 36.86 5.87 -31.65
N GLY A 25 38.16 5.59 -31.56
CA GLY A 25 38.87 5.52 -30.28
C GLY A 25 38.83 6.83 -29.49
N ALA A 26 38.96 7.97 -30.18
CA ALA A 26 38.88 9.29 -29.53
C ALA A 26 37.46 9.67 -29.07
N ALA A 27 36.41 9.18 -29.73
CA ALA A 27 35.02 9.45 -29.37
C ALA A 27 34.49 8.57 -28.22
N LEU A 28 35.12 7.42 -27.98
CA LEU A 28 34.66 6.42 -27.01
C LEU A 28 34.54 6.95 -25.56
N PRO A 29 35.54 7.69 -25.00
CA PRO A 29 35.41 8.23 -23.63
C PRO A 29 34.25 9.23 -23.49
N ILE A 30 34.04 10.04 -24.54
CA ILE A 30 32.95 11.05 -24.57
C ILE A 30 31.60 10.33 -24.60
N GLY A 31 31.46 9.31 -25.47
CA GLY A 31 30.25 8.49 -25.56
C GLY A 31 29.93 7.78 -24.25
N LEU A 32 30.92 7.18 -23.59
CA LEU A 32 30.74 6.50 -22.30
C LEU A 32 30.37 7.45 -21.17
N THR A 33 30.95 8.66 -21.16
CA THR A 33 30.58 9.71 -20.20
C THR A 33 29.13 10.15 -20.41
N ALA A 34 28.71 10.38 -21.66
CA ALA A 34 27.33 10.73 -21.98
C ALA A 34 26.36 9.63 -21.53
N LEU A 35 26.69 8.36 -21.79
CA LEU A 35 25.89 7.20 -21.33
C LEU A 35 25.79 7.14 -19.80
N ALA A 36 26.91 7.38 -19.09
CA ALA A 36 26.90 7.42 -17.64
C ALA A 36 25.94 8.51 -17.12
N THR A 37 25.94 9.71 -17.70
CA THR A 37 25.02 10.79 -17.34
C THR A 37 23.56 10.41 -17.58
N VAL A 38 23.26 9.74 -18.70
CA VAL A 38 21.91 9.24 -18.99
C VAL A 38 21.48 8.21 -17.92
N PHE A 39 22.35 7.25 -17.59
CA PHE A 39 22.04 6.26 -16.56
C PHE A 39 21.87 6.89 -15.17
N ALA A 40 22.65 7.92 -14.83
CA ALA A 40 22.50 8.68 -13.59
C ALA A 40 21.12 9.34 -13.47
N GLY A 41 20.67 9.99 -14.55
CA GLY A 41 19.34 10.61 -14.63
C GLY A 41 18.22 9.57 -14.50
N MET A 42 18.33 8.44 -15.22
CA MET A 42 17.36 7.35 -15.14
C MET A 42 17.32 6.70 -13.75
N SER A 43 18.48 6.49 -13.11
CA SER A 43 18.56 5.93 -11.76
C SER A 43 17.91 6.86 -10.73
N THR A 44 18.15 8.17 -10.83
CA THR A 44 17.53 9.17 -9.96
C THR A 44 16.01 9.19 -10.13
N GLY A 45 15.51 9.16 -11.37
CA GLY A 45 14.08 9.09 -11.64
C GLY A 45 13.42 7.82 -11.09
N ALA A 46 14.08 6.66 -11.20
CA ALA A 46 13.60 5.41 -10.61
C ALA A 46 13.58 5.47 -9.07
N LEU A 47 14.59 6.09 -8.45
CA LEU A 47 14.62 6.29 -7.00
C LEU A 47 13.50 7.21 -6.51
N GLN A 48 13.22 8.31 -7.24
CA GLN A 48 12.10 9.20 -6.94
C GLN A 48 10.75 8.46 -7.02
N GLN A 49 10.57 7.61 -8.03
CA GLN A 49 9.39 6.75 -8.15
C GLN A 49 9.29 5.76 -6.98
N ALA A 50 10.40 5.15 -6.56
CA ALA A 50 10.42 4.28 -5.40
C ALA A 50 9.99 5.02 -4.13
N MET A 51 10.51 6.24 -3.89
CA MET A 51 10.14 7.07 -2.74
C MET A 51 8.68 7.51 -2.78
N TYR A 52 8.15 7.84 -3.96
CA TYR A 52 6.72 8.14 -4.15
C TYR A 52 5.85 6.96 -3.71
N TRP A 53 6.14 5.76 -4.19
CA TRP A 53 5.36 4.57 -3.82
C TRP A 53 5.51 4.19 -2.35
N LYS A 54 6.67 4.43 -1.76
CA LYS A 54 6.88 4.25 -0.32
C LYS A 54 6.02 5.22 0.51
N SER A 55 5.96 6.48 0.11
CA SER A 55 5.08 7.48 0.74
C SER A 55 3.60 7.11 0.58
N GLN A 56 3.20 6.67 -0.61
CA GLN A 56 1.84 6.17 -0.87
C GLN A 56 1.50 4.98 0.02
N ALA A 57 2.41 4.00 0.16
CA ALA A 57 2.22 2.86 1.05
C ALA A 57 2.03 3.30 2.51
N ALA A 58 2.77 4.31 2.97
CA ALA A 58 2.60 4.86 4.32
C ALA A 58 1.23 5.53 4.53
N GLN A 59 0.73 6.27 3.52
CA GLN A 59 -0.62 6.84 3.57
C GLN A 59 -1.70 5.75 3.62
N ASP A 60 -1.55 4.72 2.79
CA ASP A 60 -2.47 3.58 2.77
C ASP A 60 -2.42 2.79 4.09
N GLN A 61 -1.25 2.71 4.73
CA GLN A 61 -1.08 2.08 6.05
C GLN A 61 -1.80 2.85 7.15
N SER A 62 -1.80 4.18 7.09
CA SER A 62 -2.59 5.01 7.99
C SER A 62 -4.09 4.73 7.85
N LYS A 63 -4.60 4.61 6.61
CA LYS A 63 -6.01 4.24 6.36
C LYS A 63 -6.35 2.84 6.86
N ALA A 64 -5.49 1.85 6.61
CA ALA A 64 -5.65 0.50 7.14
C ALA A 64 -5.73 0.51 8.68
N THR A 65 -4.83 1.25 9.32
CA THR A 65 -4.76 1.39 10.78
C THR A 65 -6.02 2.03 11.35
N ASN A 66 -6.57 3.06 10.68
CA ASN A 66 -7.82 3.69 11.10
C ASN A 66 -8.99 2.70 11.06
N GLN A 67 -9.09 1.88 10.01
CA GLN A 67 -10.16 0.88 9.89
C GLN A 67 -10.04 -0.23 10.94
N TRP A 68 -8.82 -0.73 11.20
CA TRP A 68 -8.58 -1.68 12.29
C TRP A 68 -8.91 -1.10 13.67
N THR A 69 -8.54 0.16 13.92
CA THR A 69 -8.84 0.85 15.18
C THR A 69 -10.34 1.02 15.36
N LEU A 70 -11.06 1.42 14.30
CA LEU A 70 -12.52 1.53 14.33
C LEU A 70 -13.19 0.18 14.57
N ALA A 71 -12.68 -0.90 13.95
CA ALA A 71 -13.17 -2.24 14.23
C ALA A 71 -12.94 -2.65 15.69
N GLY A 72 -11.75 -2.38 16.25
CA GLY A 72 -11.42 -2.62 17.66
C GLY A 72 -12.37 -1.88 18.60
N PHE A 73 -12.58 -0.58 18.37
CA PHE A 73 -13.53 0.23 19.14
C PHE A 73 -14.95 -0.34 19.10
N LYS A 74 -15.42 -0.82 17.95
CA LYS A 74 -16.73 -1.45 17.82
C LYS A 74 -16.81 -2.77 18.59
N VAL A 75 -15.75 -3.59 18.59
CA VAL A 75 -15.69 -4.81 19.42
C VAL A 75 -15.78 -4.46 20.91
N ASP A 76 -15.03 -3.45 21.37
CA ASP A 76 -15.07 -3.00 22.76
C ASP A 76 -16.46 -2.48 23.15
N ARG A 77 -17.09 -1.67 22.28
CA ARG A 77 -18.46 -1.21 22.48
C ARG A 77 -19.45 -2.37 22.56
N ALA A 78 -19.30 -3.39 21.72
CA ALA A 78 -20.14 -4.59 21.81
C ALA A 78 -19.98 -5.28 23.16
N LEU A 79 -18.76 -5.38 23.70
CA LEU A 79 -18.52 -5.98 25.01
C LEU A 79 -19.20 -5.17 26.14
N VAL A 80 -19.13 -3.83 26.09
CA VAL A 80 -19.82 -2.96 27.04
C VAL A 80 -21.34 -3.17 26.97
N MET A 81 -21.91 -3.23 25.76
CA MET A 81 -23.34 -3.49 25.58
C MET A 81 -23.74 -4.88 26.09
N GLN A 82 -22.90 -5.90 25.89
CA GLN A 82 -23.12 -7.23 26.42
C GLN A 82 -23.23 -7.22 27.94
N THR A 83 -22.28 -6.58 28.62
CA THR A 83 -22.28 -6.50 30.09
C THR A 83 -23.52 -5.76 30.61
N ALA A 84 -23.89 -4.65 29.96
CA ALA A 84 -25.08 -3.88 30.32
C ALA A 84 -26.39 -4.67 30.09
N ALA A 85 -26.49 -5.41 28.98
CA ALA A 85 -27.63 -6.27 28.69
C ALA A 85 -27.79 -7.37 29.74
N VAL A 86 -26.69 -8.04 30.11
CA VAL A 86 -26.70 -9.09 31.15
C VAL A 86 -27.13 -8.50 32.50
N GLN A 87 -26.55 -7.39 32.93
CA GLN A 87 -26.89 -6.77 34.21
C GLN A 87 -28.39 -6.38 34.28
N LEU A 88 -28.94 -5.82 33.21
CA LEU A 88 -30.36 -5.47 33.16
C LEU A 88 -31.28 -6.69 33.04
N SER A 89 -30.86 -7.76 32.36
CA SER A 89 -31.62 -9.00 32.27
C SER A 89 -31.80 -9.67 33.65
N VAL A 90 -30.78 -9.57 34.51
CA VAL A 90 -30.85 -10.02 35.91
C VAL A 90 -31.85 -9.17 36.69
N SER A 91 -31.79 -7.85 36.56
CA SER A 91 -32.76 -6.92 37.19
C SER A 91 -34.20 -7.13 36.69
N ALA A 92 -34.37 -7.59 35.45
CA ALA A 92 -35.66 -7.94 34.88
C ALA A 92 -36.25 -9.26 35.41
N SER A 93 -35.51 -10.01 36.24
CA SER A 93 -35.92 -11.32 36.76
C SER A 93 -36.37 -12.30 35.66
N GLY A 94 -35.74 -12.22 34.48
CA GLY A 94 -36.07 -13.09 33.34
C GLY A 94 -37.36 -12.76 32.59
N ARG A 95 -38.01 -11.61 32.86
CA ARG A 95 -39.16 -11.16 32.07
C ARG A 95 -38.72 -10.83 30.63
N ALA A 96 -39.50 -11.31 29.65
CA ALA A 96 -39.35 -10.89 28.28
C ALA A 96 -40.14 -9.58 28.05
N PRO A 97 -39.57 -8.57 27.37
CA PRO A 97 -40.33 -7.42 26.93
C PRO A 97 -41.25 -7.81 25.78
N GLU A 98 -42.45 -7.25 25.76
CA GLU A 98 -43.39 -7.40 24.66
C GLU A 98 -43.41 -6.10 23.86
N PHE A 99 -43.06 -6.18 22.57
CA PHE A 99 -43.06 -5.03 21.68
C PHE A 99 -44.16 -5.20 20.66
N THR A 100 -45.11 -4.28 20.63
CA THR A 100 -46.14 -4.23 19.59
C THR A 100 -45.66 -3.30 18.47
N PRO A 101 -45.36 -3.80 17.27
CA PRO A 101 -45.01 -2.93 16.15
C PRO A 101 -46.27 -2.18 15.66
N ASP A 102 -46.11 -0.94 15.21
CA ASP A 102 -47.11 -0.30 14.35
C ASP A 102 -47.10 -0.92 12.94
N SER A 103 -47.85 -0.32 12.01
CA SER A 103 -47.94 -0.72 10.61
C SER A 103 -46.66 -0.46 9.78
N SER A 104 -45.68 0.28 10.31
CA SER A 104 -44.42 0.61 9.59
C SER A 104 -43.52 -0.62 9.37
N PRO A 105 -42.98 -0.84 8.15
CA PRO A 105 -42.00 -1.90 7.89
C PRO A 105 -40.76 -1.86 8.81
N ASP A 106 -40.22 -0.67 9.08
CA ASP A 106 -39.02 -0.52 9.92
C ASP A 106 -39.29 -0.86 11.38
N GLN A 107 -40.49 -0.57 11.89
CA GLN A 107 -40.87 -0.96 13.24
C GLN A 107 -41.03 -2.47 13.37
N LYS A 108 -41.60 -3.15 12.35
CA LYS A 108 -41.69 -4.61 12.33
C LYS A 108 -40.29 -5.24 12.35
N ALA A 109 -39.39 -4.74 11.51
CA ALA A 109 -38.00 -5.20 11.50
C ALA A 109 -37.27 -4.88 12.82
N ALA A 110 -37.55 -3.72 13.43
CA ALA A 110 -37.00 -3.35 14.72
C ALA A 110 -37.44 -4.30 15.85
N VAL A 111 -38.71 -4.74 15.85
CA VAL A 111 -39.21 -5.76 16.80
C VAL A 111 -38.47 -7.08 16.59
N GLU A 112 -38.33 -7.55 15.36
CA GLU A 112 -37.56 -8.76 15.05
C GLU A 112 -36.11 -8.65 15.53
N TRP A 113 -35.49 -7.48 15.38
CA TRP A 113 -34.14 -7.24 15.85
C TRP A 113 -34.03 -7.21 17.36
N LEU A 114 -35.00 -6.64 18.06
CA LEU A 114 -35.08 -6.66 19.53
C LEU A 114 -35.29 -8.09 20.07
N GLU A 115 -36.00 -8.93 19.32
CA GLU A 115 -36.26 -10.34 19.65
C GLU A 115 -35.05 -11.27 19.43
N GLY A 116 -33.99 -10.81 18.78
CA GLY A 116 -32.83 -11.66 18.52
C GLY A 116 -32.50 -11.93 17.06
N LYS A 117 -33.42 -11.61 16.15
CA LYS A 117 -33.35 -12.04 14.74
C LYS A 117 -32.52 -11.09 13.87
N GLY A 118 -31.93 -10.04 14.44
CA GLY A 118 -31.06 -9.13 13.71
C GLY A 118 -30.13 -8.29 14.59
N PRO A 119 -29.24 -7.49 13.98
CA PRO A 119 -28.95 -7.47 12.53
C PRO A 119 -28.41 -8.81 12.03
N PRO A 120 -28.53 -9.09 10.72
CA PRO A 120 -28.00 -10.31 10.13
C PRO A 120 -26.50 -10.43 10.41
N GLU A 121 -26.03 -11.66 10.62
CA GLU A 121 -24.61 -11.91 10.77
C GLU A 121 -23.86 -11.47 9.51
N VAL A 122 -22.65 -10.96 9.71
CA VAL A 122 -21.77 -10.61 8.60
C VAL A 122 -20.91 -11.81 8.24
N TYR A 123 -20.93 -12.22 6.97
CA TYR A 123 -20.01 -13.25 6.50
C TYR A 123 -18.65 -12.64 6.16
N ARG A 124 -17.58 -13.40 6.42
CA ARG A 124 -16.22 -13.04 6.03
C ARG A 124 -16.01 -13.36 4.55
N ARG A 125 -15.34 -12.48 3.79
CA ARG A 125 -15.02 -12.75 2.38
C ARG A 125 -14.16 -14.01 2.26
N GLY A 126 -14.51 -14.86 1.30
CA GLY A 126 -13.94 -16.20 1.13
C GLY A 126 -14.68 -17.31 1.90
N ALA A 127 -15.74 -16.98 2.66
CA ALA A 127 -16.65 -17.99 3.20
C ALA A 127 -17.38 -18.75 2.08
N ASP A 128 -17.59 -20.05 2.28
CA ASP A 128 -18.33 -20.92 1.38
C ASP A 128 -19.77 -20.44 1.18
N ALA A 129 -20.37 -20.76 0.03
CA ALA A 129 -21.70 -20.28 -0.34
C ALA A 129 -22.77 -20.58 0.73
N LYS A 130 -22.68 -21.74 1.40
CA LYS A 130 -23.59 -22.11 2.50
C LYS A 130 -23.46 -21.20 3.71
N ARG A 131 -22.26 -20.69 4.00
CA ARG A 131 -22.04 -19.69 5.08
C ARG A 131 -22.53 -18.30 4.71
N ARG A 132 -22.84 -18.02 3.43
CA ARG A 132 -23.35 -16.72 3.00
C ARG A 132 -24.87 -16.63 3.07
N GLU A 133 -25.56 -17.76 3.09
CA GLU A 133 -27.02 -17.81 3.14
C GLU A 133 -27.54 -17.11 4.41
N GLY A 134 -28.42 -16.13 4.24
CA GLY A 134 -28.98 -15.31 5.32
C GLY A 134 -28.00 -14.31 5.97
N ARG A 135 -26.79 -14.14 5.44
CA ARG A 135 -25.77 -13.23 5.96
C ARG A 135 -25.50 -12.08 5.00
N VAL A 136 -25.07 -10.97 5.57
CA VAL A 136 -24.67 -9.78 4.81
C VAL A 136 -23.15 -9.72 4.73
N GLY A 137 -22.58 -9.13 3.69
CA GLY A 137 -21.12 -9.02 3.59
C GLY A 137 -20.72 -8.16 2.42
N LEU A 138 -19.44 -7.83 2.38
CA LEU A 138 -18.88 -6.99 1.33
C LEU A 138 -18.84 -7.72 -0.01
N PRO A 139 -18.82 -6.99 -1.14
CA PRO A 139 -18.73 -7.59 -2.46
C PRO A 139 -17.54 -8.55 -2.59
N ASP A 140 -17.72 -9.59 -3.41
CA ASP A 140 -16.64 -10.51 -3.77
C ASP A 140 -15.55 -9.78 -4.54
N VAL A 141 -14.31 -10.27 -4.38
CA VAL A 141 -13.14 -9.77 -5.11
C VAL A 141 -12.66 -10.83 -6.08
N SER A 142 -11.74 -10.45 -6.96
CA SER A 142 -11.08 -11.40 -7.85
C SER A 142 -10.38 -12.52 -7.06
N ALA A 143 -10.22 -13.68 -7.68
CA ALA A 143 -9.48 -14.78 -7.07
C ALA A 143 -8.02 -14.41 -6.70
N PRO A 144 -7.24 -13.70 -7.54
CA PRO A 144 -5.90 -13.23 -7.17
C PRO A 144 -5.88 -12.34 -5.92
N LEU A 145 -6.81 -11.39 -5.81
CA LEU A 145 -6.89 -10.50 -4.65
C LEU A 145 -7.34 -11.26 -3.40
N GLN A 146 -8.29 -12.19 -3.53
CA GLN A 146 -8.73 -13.04 -2.43
C GLN A 146 -7.57 -13.88 -1.89
N GLU A 147 -6.76 -14.45 -2.77
CA GLU A 147 -5.58 -15.22 -2.36
C GLU A 147 -4.56 -14.35 -1.62
N LEU A 148 -4.30 -13.11 -2.09
CA LEU A 148 -3.45 -12.17 -1.37
C LEU A 148 -4.01 -11.85 0.03
N LEU A 149 -5.30 -11.59 0.16
CA LEU A 149 -5.95 -11.34 1.44
C LEU A 149 -5.80 -12.54 2.39
N ASP A 150 -5.94 -13.76 1.87
CA ASP A 150 -5.77 -14.97 2.66
C ASP A 150 -4.31 -15.19 3.09
N MET A 151 -3.34 -14.84 2.24
CA MET A 151 -1.91 -14.84 2.62
C MET A 151 -1.61 -13.84 3.74
N ILE A 152 -2.17 -12.62 3.66
CA ILE A 152 -2.02 -11.58 4.70
C ILE A 152 -2.62 -12.07 6.02
N ARG A 153 -3.84 -12.61 5.99
CA ARG A 153 -4.52 -13.16 7.18
C ARG A 153 -3.75 -14.31 7.82
N LYS A 154 -3.18 -15.20 7.00
CA LYS A 154 -2.36 -16.33 7.45
C LYS A 154 -0.94 -15.93 7.83
N ARG A 155 -0.57 -14.64 7.70
CA ARG A 155 0.78 -14.12 7.96
C ARG A 155 1.84 -14.90 7.20
N ALA A 156 1.58 -15.15 5.91
CA ALA A 156 2.56 -15.78 5.02
C ALA A 156 3.87 -14.95 4.98
N PRO A 157 5.01 -15.57 4.62
CA PRO A 157 6.28 -14.87 4.51
C PRO A 157 6.18 -13.61 3.63
N GLU A 158 6.82 -12.52 4.06
CA GLU A 158 6.67 -11.22 3.40
C GLU A 158 7.11 -11.24 1.93
N GLU A 159 8.11 -12.05 1.58
CA GLU A 159 8.57 -12.21 0.19
C GLU A 159 7.47 -12.82 -0.70
N ASP A 160 6.73 -13.81 -0.20
CA ASP A 160 5.64 -14.45 -0.95
C ASP A 160 4.47 -13.49 -1.13
N VAL A 161 4.13 -12.75 -0.07
CA VAL A 161 3.09 -11.70 -0.10
C VAL A 161 3.47 -10.61 -1.08
N ALA A 162 4.71 -10.13 -1.06
CA ALA A 162 5.20 -9.10 -1.97
C ALA A 162 5.20 -9.57 -3.43
N ARG A 163 5.65 -10.81 -3.69
CA ARG A 163 5.61 -11.43 -5.03
C ARG A 163 4.20 -11.55 -5.56
N LYS A 164 3.23 -11.89 -4.71
CA LYS A 164 1.81 -11.96 -5.09
C LYS A 164 1.23 -10.58 -5.33
N ALA A 165 1.47 -9.63 -4.42
CA ALA A 165 0.98 -8.27 -4.49
C ALA A 165 1.46 -7.54 -5.76
N ALA A 166 2.73 -7.74 -6.16
CA ALA A 166 3.30 -7.16 -7.38
C ALA A 166 2.53 -7.54 -8.68
N ARG A 167 1.74 -8.61 -8.65
CA ARG A 167 0.98 -9.12 -9.81
C ARG A 167 -0.45 -8.58 -9.89
N ILE A 168 -0.95 -7.95 -8.83
CA ILE A 168 -2.35 -7.51 -8.78
C ILE A 168 -2.44 -6.05 -9.27
N PRO A 169 -3.30 -5.75 -10.26
CA PRO A 169 -3.48 -4.39 -10.74
C PRO A 169 -4.04 -3.45 -9.65
N LYS A 170 -3.42 -2.28 -9.48
CA LYS A 170 -3.87 -1.27 -8.51
C LYS A 170 -5.32 -0.82 -8.72
N ALA A 171 -5.75 -0.73 -9.98
CA ALA A 171 -7.13 -0.38 -10.32
C ALA A 171 -8.15 -1.38 -9.74
N GLU A 172 -7.78 -2.66 -9.69
CA GLU A 172 -8.64 -3.72 -9.14
C GLU A 172 -8.78 -3.60 -7.62
N ILE A 173 -7.67 -3.33 -6.91
CA ILE A 173 -7.67 -3.09 -5.46
C ILE A 173 -8.48 -1.83 -5.12
N ASN A 174 -8.28 -0.74 -5.86
CA ASN A 174 -9.02 0.50 -5.65
C ASN A 174 -10.52 0.32 -5.89
N LYS A 175 -10.90 -0.41 -6.94
CA LYS A 175 -12.30 -0.75 -7.19
C LYS A 175 -12.86 -1.57 -6.03
N ALA A 176 -12.16 -2.61 -5.58
CA ALA A 176 -12.60 -3.43 -4.46
C ALA A 176 -12.76 -2.65 -3.15
N ILE A 177 -11.89 -1.68 -2.88
CA ILE A 177 -12.01 -0.77 -1.73
C ILE A 177 -13.26 0.11 -1.87
N ASN A 178 -13.44 0.77 -3.02
CA ASN A 178 -14.58 1.65 -3.24
C ASN A 178 -15.92 0.88 -3.15
N ASP A 179 -16.00 -0.29 -3.78
CA ASP A 179 -17.18 -1.15 -3.76
C ASP A 179 -17.48 -1.63 -2.33
N ALA A 180 -16.44 -1.95 -1.55
CA ALA A 180 -16.56 -2.35 -0.16
C ALA A 180 -17.00 -1.20 0.77
N GLU A 181 -16.45 0.00 0.59
CA GLU A 181 -16.85 1.18 1.37
C GLU A 181 -18.29 1.57 1.08
N ALA A 182 -18.68 1.61 -0.20
CA ALA A 182 -20.06 1.92 -0.60
C ALA A 182 -21.07 0.90 -0.07
N GLU A 183 -20.77 -0.41 -0.15
CA GLU A 183 -21.66 -1.43 0.40
C GLU A 183 -21.70 -1.37 1.93
N ASN A 184 -20.58 -1.10 2.61
CA ASN A 184 -20.55 -0.91 4.06
C ASN A 184 -21.47 0.24 4.49
N GLU A 185 -21.34 1.41 3.84
CA GLU A 185 -22.18 2.59 4.10
C GLU A 185 -23.66 2.29 3.85
N LYS A 186 -23.98 1.66 2.73
CA LYS A 186 -25.36 1.24 2.40
C LYS A 186 -25.95 0.30 3.45
N ILE A 187 -25.18 -0.68 3.93
CA ILE A 187 -25.62 -1.60 4.98
C ILE A 187 -25.84 -0.83 6.28
N THR A 188 -24.86 -0.05 6.73
CA THR A 188 -24.90 0.55 8.06
C THR A 188 -25.83 1.77 8.14
N GLU A 189 -25.68 2.71 7.22
CA GLU A 189 -26.45 3.95 7.22
C GLU A 189 -27.81 3.78 6.54
N GLY A 190 -27.83 3.10 5.38
CA GLY A 190 -29.06 2.90 4.63
C GLY A 190 -30.01 1.89 5.29
N ASP A 191 -29.52 0.69 5.60
CA ASP A 191 -30.39 -0.40 6.03
C ASP A 191 -30.54 -0.48 7.56
N TRP A 192 -29.44 -0.37 8.32
CA TRP A 192 -29.45 -0.66 9.75
C TRP A 192 -29.89 0.52 10.62
N THR A 193 -29.50 1.74 10.26
CA THR A 193 -29.76 2.93 11.08
C THR A 193 -31.27 3.19 11.29
N PRO A 194 -32.13 3.15 10.26
CA PRO A 194 -33.58 3.33 10.46
C PRO A 194 -34.20 2.30 11.41
N LYS A 195 -33.75 1.04 11.33
CA LYS A 195 -34.23 -0.06 12.19
C LYS A 195 -33.79 0.11 13.63
N VAL A 196 -32.55 0.55 13.86
CA VAL A 196 -32.03 0.82 15.21
C VAL A 196 -32.76 2.01 15.83
N ASP A 197 -33.01 3.07 15.06
CA ASP A 197 -33.72 4.25 15.57
C ASP A 197 -35.18 3.93 15.88
N ALA A 198 -35.84 3.11 15.05
CA ALA A 198 -37.15 2.55 15.35
C ALA A 198 -37.14 1.68 16.63
N ALA A 199 -36.13 0.81 16.80
CA ALA A 199 -35.98 -0.01 18.01
C ALA A 199 -35.79 0.84 19.27
N ARG A 200 -34.95 1.88 19.19
CA ARG A 200 -34.74 2.85 20.29
C ARG A 200 -36.04 3.55 20.68
N LYS A 201 -36.84 3.95 19.69
CA LYS A 201 -38.15 4.57 19.93
C LYS A 201 -39.12 3.62 20.61
N LEU A 202 -39.25 2.37 20.13
CA LEU A 202 -40.10 1.34 20.74
C LEU A 202 -39.72 1.07 22.20
N VAL A 203 -38.42 0.96 22.48
CA VAL A 203 -37.91 0.78 23.83
C VAL A 203 -38.20 2.00 24.70
N ALA A 204 -37.99 3.22 24.20
CA ALA A 204 -38.32 4.44 24.94
C ALA A 204 -39.82 4.54 25.27
N ASP A 205 -40.70 4.16 24.33
CA ASP A 205 -42.15 4.24 24.50
C ASP A 205 -42.67 3.16 25.44
N SER A 206 -42.15 1.93 25.37
CA SER A 206 -42.48 0.86 26.34
C SER A 206 -42.12 1.26 27.77
N ARG A 207 -40.93 1.85 27.97
CA ARG A 207 -40.46 2.32 29.28
C ARG A 207 -41.29 3.46 29.86
N LYS A 208 -41.98 4.24 29.03
CA LYS A 208 -42.90 5.30 29.48
C LYS A 208 -44.28 4.76 29.86
N LYS A 209 -44.74 3.72 29.17
CA LYS A 209 -46.07 3.12 29.37
C LYS A 209 -46.10 2.17 30.56
N ASP A 210 -45.03 1.40 30.77
CA ASP A 210 -44.95 0.44 31.87
C ASP A 210 -44.38 1.08 33.14
N ALA A 211 -45.19 1.13 34.20
CA ALA A 211 -44.74 1.55 35.54
C ALA A 211 -43.86 0.50 36.24
N ASP A 212 -43.79 -0.72 35.69
CA ASP A 212 -43.03 -1.85 36.25
C ASP A 212 -41.53 -1.75 35.92
N PRO A 213 -40.65 -1.51 36.91
CA PRO A 213 -39.22 -1.34 36.66
C PRO A 213 -38.56 -2.55 36.01
N ALA A 214 -39.06 -3.77 36.27
CA ALA A 214 -38.48 -4.99 35.70
C ALA A 214 -38.79 -5.13 34.20
N LYS A 215 -39.98 -4.69 33.75
CA LYS A 215 -40.31 -4.62 32.31
C LYS A 215 -39.48 -3.55 31.60
N SER A 216 -39.32 -2.39 32.24
CA SER A 216 -38.46 -1.31 31.73
C SER A 216 -37.00 -1.77 31.57
N ALA A 217 -36.49 -2.51 32.55
CA ALA A 217 -35.16 -3.13 32.50
C ALA A 217 -35.06 -4.19 31.38
N ALA A 218 -36.08 -5.03 31.21
CA ALA A 218 -36.13 -6.03 30.15
C ALA A 218 -36.06 -5.40 28.76
N ALA A 219 -36.86 -4.36 28.51
CA ALA A 219 -36.87 -3.65 27.23
C ALA A 219 -35.51 -3.01 26.92
N GLN A 220 -34.89 -2.39 27.92
CA GLN A 220 -33.55 -1.81 27.78
C GLN A 220 -32.47 -2.88 27.58
N ALA A 221 -32.58 -4.05 28.21
CA ALA A 221 -31.67 -5.17 27.99
C ALA A 221 -31.72 -5.65 26.54
N SER A 222 -32.92 -5.80 25.95
CA SER A 222 -33.09 -6.17 24.55
C SER A 222 -32.45 -5.17 23.59
N LEU A 223 -32.53 -3.87 23.89
CA LEU A 223 -31.87 -2.84 23.09
C LEU A 223 -30.34 -2.99 23.10
N PHE A 224 -29.74 -3.18 24.27
CA PHE A 224 -28.30 -3.38 24.37
C PHE A 224 -27.85 -4.68 23.69
N GLU A 225 -28.66 -5.73 23.76
CA GLU A 225 -28.37 -6.97 23.06
C GLU A 225 -28.41 -6.81 21.53
N LEU A 226 -29.36 -6.03 21.01
CA LEU A 226 -29.39 -5.60 19.60
C LEU A 226 -28.13 -4.80 19.24
N GLU A 227 -27.79 -3.76 20.01
CA GLU A 227 -26.62 -2.92 19.74
C GLU A 227 -25.31 -3.72 19.80
N ARG A 228 -25.20 -4.68 20.74
CA ARG A 228 -24.08 -5.62 20.80
C ARG A 228 -23.91 -6.38 19.49
N ARG A 229 -24.98 -6.97 18.96
CA ARG A 229 -24.94 -7.70 17.68
C ARG A 229 -24.55 -6.79 16.54
N ARG A 230 -25.15 -5.60 16.46
CA ARG A 230 -24.83 -4.57 15.46
C ARG A 230 -23.36 -4.22 15.45
N TYR A 231 -22.80 -3.85 16.60
CA TYR A 231 -21.39 -3.47 16.70
C TYR A 231 -20.45 -4.61 16.31
N ARG A 232 -20.76 -5.88 16.62
CA ARG A 232 -19.96 -7.02 16.15
C ARG A 232 -20.00 -7.19 14.63
N SER A 233 -21.18 -7.05 14.04
CA SER A 233 -21.36 -7.15 12.60
C SER A 233 -20.62 -6.00 11.89
N GLU A 234 -20.79 -4.76 12.35
CA GLU A 234 -20.07 -3.60 11.82
C GLU A 234 -18.54 -3.69 12.01
N ALA A 235 -18.07 -4.23 13.14
CA ALA A 235 -16.65 -4.47 13.34
C ALA A 235 -16.10 -5.42 12.29
N THR A 236 -16.84 -6.49 11.98
CA THR A 236 -16.44 -7.47 10.96
C THR A 236 -16.34 -6.82 9.57
N LEU A 237 -17.32 -5.98 9.17
CA LEU A 237 -17.24 -5.24 7.91
C LEU A 237 -16.01 -4.34 7.85
N ASN A 238 -15.71 -3.61 8.92
CA ASN A 238 -14.55 -2.74 8.99
C ASN A 238 -13.21 -3.50 8.94
N GLN A 239 -13.13 -4.69 9.53
CA GLN A 239 -11.94 -5.55 9.40
C GLN A 239 -11.70 -5.98 7.96
N GLU A 240 -12.76 -6.29 7.22
CA GLU A 240 -12.66 -6.68 5.81
C GLU A 240 -12.24 -5.49 4.91
N VAL A 241 -12.74 -4.28 5.18
CA VAL A 241 -12.25 -3.05 4.53
C VAL A 241 -10.77 -2.79 4.89
N ALA A 242 -10.38 -2.96 6.16
CA ALA A 242 -9.01 -2.81 6.61
C ALA A 242 -8.04 -3.74 5.87
N ALA A 243 -8.44 -5.02 5.70
CA ALA A 243 -7.65 -6.00 4.97
C ALA A 243 -7.41 -5.62 3.49
N LEU A 244 -8.39 -4.97 2.84
CA LEU A 244 -8.19 -4.43 1.49
C LEU A 244 -7.17 -3.29 1.45
N TYR A 245 -7.19 -2.40 2.44
CA TYR A 245 -6.17 -1.36 2.56
C TYR A 245 -4.78 -1.97 2.82
N GLU A 246 -4.67 -3.03 3.61
CA GLU A 246 -3.41 -3.76 3.78
C GLU A 246 -2.91 -4.35 2.45
N ALA A 247 -3.79 -4.95 1.64
CA ALA A 247 -3.43 -5.43 0.31
C ALA A 247 -2.91 -4.29 -0.58
N ARG A 248 -3.51 -3.10 -0.50
CA ARG A 248 -3.02 -1.89 -1.19
C ARG A 248 -1.65 -1.45 -0.70
N VAL A 249 -1.39 -1.46 0.62
CA VAL A 249 -0.07 -1.18 1.20
C VAL A 249 0.97 -2.12 0.61
N ARG A 250 0.72 -3.44 0.64
CA ARG A 250 1.67 -4.44 0.13
C ARG A 250 1.95 -4.27 -1.37
N THR A 251 0.93 -3.89 -2.14
CA THR A 251 1.07 -3.62 -3.58
C THR A 251 1.89 -2.35 -3.85
N SER A 252 1.68 -1.29 -3.07
CA SER A 252 2.47 -0.06 -3.16
C SER A 252 3.93 -0.29 -2.74
N SER A 253 4.16 -1.04 -1.67
CA SER A 253 5.51 -1.45 -1.24
C SER A 253 6.22 -2.27 -2.32
N ALA A 254 5.54 -3.26 -2.92
CA ALA A 254 6.14 -4.07 -3.98
C ALA A 254 6.54 -3.24 -5.22
N GLU A 255 5.74 -2.24 -5.60
CA GLU A 255 6.12 -1.33 -6.70
C GLU A 255 7.30 -0.44 -6.31
N SER A 256 7.36 0.02 -5.05
CA SER A 256 8.51 0.76 -4.52
C SER A 256 9.80 -0.04 -4.66
N ASP A 257 9.79 -1.31 -4.22
CA ASP A 257 10.95 -2.21 -4.28
C ASP A 257 11.38 -2.50 -5.72
N LYS A 258 10.43 -2.67 -6.64
CA LYS A 258 10.72 -2.82 -8.07
C LYS A 258 11.43 -1.60 -8.65
N HIS A 259 10.99 -0.39 -8.32
CA HIS A 259 11.64 0.84 -8.78
C HIS A 259 13.02 1.05 -8.12
N ARG A 260 13.16 0.67 -6.85
CA ARG A 260 14.43 0.67 -6.14
C ARG A 260 15.44 -0.27 -6.79
N SER A 261 15.06 -1.52 -7.03
CA SER A 261 15.91 -2.51 -7.71
C SER A 261 16.31 -2.03 -9.11
N LYS A 262 15.39 -1.40 -9.86
CA LYS A 262 15.71 -0.77 -11.15
C LYS A 262 16.74 0.36 -11.01
N SER A 263 16.62 1.20 -9.98
CA SER A 263 17.60 2.27 -9.70
C SER A 263 18.98 1.69 -9.37
N GLU A 264 19.06 0.62 -8.59
CA GLU A 264 20.30 -0.08 -8.25
C GLU A 264 20.99 -0.65 -9.49
N ILE A 265 20.25 -1.31 -10.39
CA ILE A 265 20.80 -1.83 -11.66
C ILE A 265 21.31 -0.70 -12.55
N LEU A 266 20.55 0.40 -12.69
CA LEU A 266 20.95 1.56 -13.47
C LEU A 266 22.18 2.26 -12.88
N PHE A 267 22.30 2.28 -11.56
CA PHE A 267 23.46 2.81 -10.87
C PHE A 267 24.71 1.95 -11.15
N ILE A 268 24.59 0.62 -11.11
CA ILE A 268 25.70 -0.27 -11.49
C ILE A 268 26.09 -0.07 -12.96
N ALA A 269 25.12 0.07 -13.87
CA ALA A 269 25.39 0.35 -15.29
C ALA A 269 26.13 1.68 -15.48
N MET A 270 25.76 2.72 -14.72
CA MET A 270 26.47 3.99 -14.69
C MET A 270 27.94 3.81 -14.24
N LEU A 271 28.18 3.05 -13.15
CA LEU A 271 29.54 2.79 -12.67
C LEU A 271 30.38 2.05 -13.71
N VAL A 272 29.82 1.03 -14.36
CA VAL A 272 30.51 0.28 -15.42
C VAL A 272 30.86 1.20 -16.60
N ALA A 273 29.94 2.08 -17.01
CA ALA A 273 30.19 3.05 -18.06
C ALA A 273 31.32 4.04 -17.69
N GLN A 274 31.34 4.51 -16.44
CA GLN A 274 32.40 5.36 -15.91
C GLN A 274 33.76 4.65 -15.92
N ILE A 275 33.83 3.40 -15.43
CA ILE A 275 35.06 2.58 -15.48
C ILE A 275 35.56 2.44 -16.92
N GLY A 276 34.66 2.11 -17.86
CA GLY A 276 35.00 2.02 -19.28
C GLY A 276 35.55 3.33 -19.84
N GLY A 277 34.97 4.47 -19.45
CA GLY A 277 35.43 5.81 -19.83
C GLY A 277 36.85 6.11 -19.33
N VAL A 278 37.16 5.72 -18.08
CA VAL A 278 38.49 5.88 -17.48
C VAL A 278 39.52 5.00 -18.17
N VAL A 279 39.21 3.71 -18.38
CA VAL A 279 40.12 2.78 -19.08
C VAL A 279 40.41 3.25 -20.51
N SER A 280 39.39 3.73 -21.21
CA SER A 280 39.52 4.27 -22.57
C SER A 280 40.40 5.53 -22.60
N SER A 281 40.20 6.44 -21.63
CA SER A 281 41.02 7.65 -21.49
C SER A 281 42.48 7.33 -21.19
N LEU A 282 42.74 6.34 -20.32
CA LEU A 282 44.08 5.89 -19.98
C LEU A 282 44.78 5.24 -21.17
N ALA A 283 44.05 4.45 -21.96
CA ALA A 283 44.55 3.86 -23.19
C ALA A 283 44.95 4.93 -24.21
N LEU A 284 44.12 5.98 -24.37
CA LEU A 284 44.45 7.14 -25.21
C LEU A 284 45.67 7.91 -24.69
N ALA A 285 45.77 8.12 -23.37
CA ALA A 285 46.90 8.79 -22.73
C ALA A 285 48.22 8.11 -23.05
N ARG A 286 48.24 6.77 -22.94
CA ARG A 286 49.41 5.94 -23.26
C ARG A 286 49.78 6.03 -24.74
N LYS A 287 48.81 5.96 -25.64
CA LYS A 287 49.05 6.01 -27.10
C LYS A 287 49.58 7.38 -27.54
N ASN A 288 48.98 8.46 -27.04
CA ASN A 288 49.28 9.83 -27.49
C ASN A 288 50.34 10.55 -26.63
N LYS A 289 50.89 9.90 -25.59
CA LYS A 289 51.84 10.50 -24.62
C LYS A 289 51.36 11.85 -24.06
N SER A 290 50.05 11.99 -23.84
CA SER A 290 49.43 13.26 -23.48
C SER A 290 49.15 13.35 -21.98
N ALA A 291 49.74 14.35 -21.33
CA ALA A 291 49.55 14.61 -19.90
C ALA A 291 48.10 14.95 -19.53
N LEU A 292 47.35 15.58 -20.45
CA LEU A 292 45.94 15.94 -20.25
C LEU A 292 45.08 14.68 -20.02
N TRP A 293 45.26 13.66 -20.85
CA TRP A 293 44.53 12.40 -20.75
C TRP A 293 44.92 11.59 -19.51
N LEU A 294 46.17 11.74 -19.04
CA LEU A 294 46.64 11.14 -17.80
C LEU A 294 45.96 11.78 -16.58
N PHE A 295 45.87 13.11 -16.55
CA PHE A 295 45.14 13.83 -15.50
C PHE A 295 43.66 13.46 -15.46
N ALA A 296 42.99 13.42 -16.62
CA ALA A 296 41.60 12.98 -16.72
C ALA A 296 41.40 11.56 -16.17
N SER A 297 42.36 10.66 -16.43
CA SER A 297 42.33 9.28 -15.91
C SER A 297 42.49 9.24 -14.38
N MET A 298 43.37 10.07 -13.81
CA MET A 298 43.53 10.16 -12.34
C MET A 298 42.26 10.67 -11.65
N VAL A 299 41.62 11.71 -12.19
CA VAL A 299 40.34 12.22 -11.65
C VAL A 299 39.27 11.13 -11.71
N GLY A 300 39.22 10.39 -12.83
CA GLY A 300 38.33 9.25 -12.99
C GLY A 300 38.58 8.14 -11.96
N LEU A 301 39.84 7.77 -11.71
CA LEU A 301 40.19 6.78 -10.69
C LEU A 301 39.82 7.23 -9.28
N ALA A 302 40.01 8.52 -8.95
CA ALA A 302 39.58 9.08 -7.68
C ALA A 302 38.06 8.99 -7.49
N ALA A 303 37.29 9.33 -8.53
CA ALA A 303 35.83 9.21 -8.52
C ALA A 303 35.37 7.75 -8.32
N LEU A 304 36.02 6.80 -9.00
CA LEU A 304 35.77 5.37 -8.82
C LEU A 304 36.11 4.90 -7.42
N GLY A 305 37.20 5.38 -6.82
CA GLY A 305 37.58 5.06 -5.44
C GLY A 305 36.51 5.48 -4.44
N VAL A 306 35.96 6.69 -4.57
CA VAL A 306 34.85 7.18 -3.74
C VAL A 306 33.58 6.35 -3.96
N GLY A 307 33.24 6.05 -5.22
CA GLY A 307 32.07 5.23 -5.56
C GLY A 307 32.16 3.81 -5.01
N LEU A 308 33.32 3.16 -5.16
CA LEU A 308 33.56 1.81 -4.67
C LEU A 308 33.52 1.74 -3.15
N TYR A 309 34.06 2.75 -2.46
CA TYR A 309 33.96 2.87 -1.00
C TYR A 309 32.49 2.95 -0.54
N GLY A 310 31.65 3.73 -1.23
CA GLY A 310 30.20 3.78 -0.97
C GLY A 310 29.49 2.44 -1.14
N VAL A 311 29.90 1.62 -2.11
CA VAL A 311 29.34 0.27 -2.31
C VAL A 311 29.88 -0.72 -1.28
N LEU A 312 31.18 -0.73 -0.99
CA LEU A 312 31.76 -1.64 0.00
C LEU A 312 31.19 -1.41 1.40
N SER A 313 31.01 -0.14 1.79
CA SER A 313 30.44 0.24 3.09
C SER A 313 28.98 -0.19 3.28
N THR A 314 28.24 -0.46 2.20
CA THR A 314 26.89 -1.03 2.30
C THR A 314 26.89 -2.55 2.33
N LEU A 315 27.91 -3.20 1.76
CA LEU A 315 28.05 -4.67 1.72
C LEU A 315 28.74 -5.26 2.96
N LEU A 316 29.59 -4.49 3.64
CA LEU A 316 30.26 -4.90 4.87
C LEU A 316 29.55 -4.24 6.06
N PRO A 317 28.57 -4.91 6.71
CA PRO A 317 28.05 -4.42 7.98
C PRO A 317 29.19 -4.45 9.01
N ASN A 318 29.43 -3.31 9.67
CA ASN A 318 30.31 -3.23 10.84
C ASN A 318 29.76 -4.08 12.01
#